data_AF-A0AAU5XQ97-F1
#
_entry.id   AF-A0AAU5XQ97-F1
#
_cell.length_a   1.000
_cell.length_b   1.000
_cell.length_c   1.000
_cell.angle_alpha   90.00
_cell.angle_beta   90.00
_cell.angle_gamma   90.00
#
_symmetry.space_group_name_H-M   'P 1'
#
loop_
_entity.id
_entity.type
_entity.pdbx_description
1 polymer ?
#
loop_
_entity_poly.entity_id
_entity_poly.type
_entity_poly.pdbx_seq_one_letter_code
_entity_poly.pdbx_strand_id
1 'polypeptide(L)'
;MSDRREAEQIAVDRLLADPQALRDRLADDVAEVSAQGRGDVLVSPAAGSLAVAEVVRARAHRLAFRSPVEAATLSLQRLRELPVAERGTGSPIGPYHAAASATVAHGELRSASRDRLVFQRTAAEVAHTTVTLEAIVEIDADGRAWLEAFGWPAEPGDVPIWIFGGSAEEYLAQAEMDARSDVPFDRVMSMVLGTAVAAPEPGRGPVGTEARRIGLAESVAARRGELLSYVSNTLAHALAVRANGRFAACLYRSALEALFEGFLGGTAFSLVDMDEIEEIDEELREAASDVAAVPPGAAPARIPHNHWWWSTTSSR
;
A
#
# COMPACT_ATOMS: atom_id res chain seq x y z
N MET A 1 -21.17 -0.97 -16.91
CA MET A 1 -20.58 -1.91 -17.93
C MET A 1 -19.97 -1.30 -19.22
N SER A 2 -20.60 -0.36 -19.95
CA SER A 2 -20.05 0.16 -21.24
C SER A 2 -18.84 1.10 -21.06
N ASP A 3 -18.91 2.02 -20.10
CA ASP A 3 -17.91 3.09 -19.92
C ASP A 3 -16.56 2.62 -19.35
N ARG A 4 -16.53 1.52 -18.60
CA ARG A 4 -15.30 0.97 -18.00
C ARG A 4 -14.49 0.12 -18.97
N ARG A 5 -15.17 -0.73 -19.75
CA ARG A 5 -14.54 -1.35 -20.92
C ARG A 5 -13.99 -0.27 -21.83
N GLU A 6 -14.67 0.86 -21.97
CA GLU A 6 -14.13 2.03 -22.67
C GLU A 6 -12.91 2.64 -21.98
N ALA A 7 -12.87 2.86 -20.67
CA ALA A 7 -11.72 3.49 -20.00
C ALA A 7 -10.45 2.60 -19.96
N GLU A 8 -10.60 1.30 -19.69
CA GLU A 8 -9.49 0.34 -19.75
C GLU A 8 -9.06 0.10 -21.20
N GLN A 9 -10.02 0.00 -22.15
CA GLN A 9 -9.71 -0.02 -23.58
C GLN A 9 -9.06 1.29 -24.02
N ILE A 10 -9.42 2.46 -23.49
CA ILE A 10 -8.78 3.75 -23.78
C ILE A 10 -7.38 3.81 -23.19
N ALA A 11 -7.14 3.27 -22.00
CA ALA A 11 -5.81 3.20 -21.39
C ALA A 11 -4.90 2.23 -22.17
N VAL A 12 -5.42 1.05 -22.52
CA VAL A 12 -4.75 0.07 -23.38
C VAL A 12 -4.55 0.63 -24.79
N ASP A 13 -5.55 1.29 -25.37
CA ASP A 13 -5.48 1.90 -26.70
C ASP A 13 -4.54 3.10 -26.69
N ARG A 14 -4.42 3.86 -25.60
CA ARG A 14 -3.39 4.92 -25.44
C ARG A 14 -1.98 4.33 -25.29
N LEU A 15 -1.84 3.24 -24.52
CA LEU A 15 -0.60 2.48 -24.40
C LEU A 15 -0.18 1.86 -25.74
N LEU A 16 -1.13 1.38 -26.52
CA LEU A 16 -0.93 0.83 -27.86
C LEU A 16 -0.78 1.91 -28.94
N ALA A 17 -1.36 3.11 -28.73
CA ALA A 17 -1.29 4.22 -29.67
C ALA A 17 0.07 4.92 -29.68
N ASP A 18 0.80 4.90 -28.56
CA ASP A 18 2.18 5.43 -28.51
C ASP A 18 3.15 4.54 -27.71
N PRO A 19 3.54 3.38 -28.26
CA PRO A 19 4.54 2.51 -27.65
C PRO A 19 5.91 3.19 -27.50
N GLN A 20 6.19 4.23 -28.30
CA GLN A 20 7.45 4.94 -28.24
C GLN A 20 7.51 5.84 -27.00
N ALA A 21 6.45 6.59 -26.71
CA ALA A 21 6.36 7.39 -25.49
C ALA A 21 6.50 6.53 -24.21
N LEU A 22 5.93 5.32 -24.21
CA LEU A 22 6.12 4.38 -23.08
C LEU A 22 7.59 3.94 -22.94
N ARG A 23 8.25 3.63 -24.06
CA ARG A 23 9.67 3.25 -24.06
C ARG A 23 10.56 4.39 -23.62
N ASP A 24 10.29 5.61 -24.10
CA ASP A 24 11.04 6.81 -23.74
C ASP A 24 10.89 7.09 -22.23
N ARG A 25 9.66 7.00 -21.69
CA ARG A 25 9.43 7.11 -20.25
C ARG A 25 10.16 6.04 -19.45
N LEU A 26 10.09 4.78 -19.87
CA LEU A 26 10.83 3.71 -19.19
C LEU A 26 12.35 3.93 -19.26
N ALA A 27 12.86 4.46 -20.38
CA ALA A 27 14.28 4.79 -20.51
C ALA A 27 14.68 5.91 -19.56
N ASP A 28 13.84 6.95 -19.41
CA ASP A 28 14.05 8.03 -18.44
C ASP A 28 14.05 7.49 -16.99
N ASP A 29 13.09 6.64 -16.65
CA ASP A 29 13.00 6.02 -15.32
C ASP A 29 14.24 5.14 -15.02
N VAL A 30 14.69 4.34 -15.99
CA VAL A 30 15.90 3.50 -15.89
C VAL A 30 17.15 4.37 -15.76
N ALA A 31 17.22 5.48 -16.49
CA ALA A 31 18.32 6.43 -16.39
C ALA A 31 18.38 7.07 -14.99
N GLU A 32 17.22 7.44 -14.43
CA GLU A 32 17.12 7.95 -13.05
C GLU A 32 17.62 6.92 -12.03
N VAL A 33 17.15 5.67 -12.11
CA VAL A 33 17.64 4.58 -11.23
C VAL A 33 19.16 4.45 -11.32
N SER A 34 19.69 4.43 -12.56
CA SER A 34 21.12 4.26 -12.81
C SER A 34 21.95 5.43 -12.26
N ALA A 35 21.42 6.65 -12.37
CA ALA A 35 22.07 7.87 -11.87
C ALA A 35 22.22 7.87 -10.34
N GLN A 36 21.46 7.07 -9.60
CA GLN A 36 21.65 6.92 -8.16
C GLN A 36 22.96 6.20 -7.78
N GLY A 37 23.62 5.52 -8.72
CA GLY A 37 24.94 4.92 -8.52
C GLY A 37 24.99 3.84 -7.43
N ARG A 38 23.91 3.06 -7.29
CA ARG A 38 23.76 1.95 -6.31
C ARG A 38 24.15 0.61 -6.95
N GLY A 39 24.36 -0.44 -6.13
CA GLY A 39 24.59 -1.82 -6.60
C GLY A 39 25.91 -2.49 -6.19
N ASP A 40 26.72 -1.86 -5.35
CA ASP A 40 28.08 -2.35 -5.01
C ASP A 40 28.22 -2.89 -3.58
N VAL A 41 27.16 -3.49 -3.03
CA VAL A 41 27.23 -4.07 -1.68
C VAL A 41 27.78 -5.49 -1.76
N LEU A 42 29.07 -5.64 -1.42
CA LEU A 42 29.72 -6.94 -1.24
C LEU A 42 29.79 -7.31 0.24
N VAL A 43 29.38 -8.54 0.53
CA VAL A 43 29.46 -9.20 1.83
C VAL A 43 30.27 -10.48 1.70
N SER A 44 30.75 -11.03 2.83
CA SER A 44 31.36 -12.36 2.83
C SER A 44 30.30 -13.40 3.19
N PRO A 45 29.90 -14.31 2.27
CA PRO A 45 28.91 -15.36 2.57
C PRO A 45 29.42 -16.39 3.61
N ALA A 46 30.73 -16.42 3.85
CA ALA A 46 31.33 -17.24 4.89
C ALA A 46 31.22 -16.62 6.28
N ALA A 47 30.89 -15.32 6.37
CA ALA A 47 30.56 -14.69 7.64
C ALA A 47 29.18 -15.18 8.11
N GLY A 48 28.95 -15.23 9.43
CA GLY A 48 27.63 -15.53 9.97
C GLY A 48 26.60 -14.46 9.59
N SER A 49 25.33 -14.85 9.46
CA SER A 49 24.25 -13.97 8.96
C SER A 49 24.10 -12.65 9.71
N LEU A 50 24.39 -12.62 11.02
CA LEU A 50 24.40 -11.37 11.80
C LEU A 50 25.52 -10.42 11.37
N ALA A 51 26.72 -10.93 11.12
CA ALA A 51 27.83 -10.12 10.63
C ALA A 51 27.56 -9.61 9.21
N VAL A 52 26.91 -10.44 8.37
CA VAL A 52 26.45 -10.01 7.04
C VAL A 52 25.42 -8.88 7.16
N ALA A 53 24.43 -9.02 8.06
CA ALA A 53 23.41 -8.00 8.29
C ALA A 53 24.00 -6.66 8.73
N GLU A 54 25.03 -6.65 9.59
CA GLU A 54 25.72 -5.42 9.99
C GLU A 54 26.41 -4.71 8.80
N VAL A 55 27.05 -5.46 7.90
CA VAL A 55 27.67 -4.89 6.69
C VAL A 55 26.59 -4.32 5.76
N VAL A 56 25.48 -5.05 5.57
CA VAL A 56 24.35 -4.61 4.76
C VAL A 56 23.73 -3.34 5.34
N ARG A 57 23.49 -3.27 6.66
CA ARG A 57 23.01 -2.07 7.37
C ARG A 57 23.93 -0.87 7.13
N ALA A 58 25.23 -1.03 7.36
CA ALA A 58 26.21 0.04 7.19
C ALA A 58 26.28 0.58 5.75
N ARG A 59 25.86 -0.23 4.76
CA ARG A 59 25.89 0.11 3.33
C ARG A 59 24.50 0.18 2.71
N ALA A 60 23.44 0.35 3.51
CA ALA A 60 22.06 0.31 3.02
C ALA A 60 21.78 1.33 1.90
N HIS A 61 22.42 2.50 1.94
CA HIS A 61 22.31 3.55 0.91
C HIS A 61 22.91 3.15 -0.46
N ARG A 62 23.72 2.09 -0.51
CA ARG A 62 24.32 1.53 -1.74
C ARG A 62 23.53 0.36 -2.30
N LEU A 63 22.53 -0.17 -1.58
CA LEU A 63 21.72 -1.28 -2.07
C LEU A 63 20.88 -0.85 -3.28
N ALA A 64 20.80 -1.73 -4.27
CA ALA A 64 19.96 -1.61 -5.46
C ALA A 64 19.11 -2.88 -5.62
N PHE A 65 18.05 -2.79 -6.42
CA PHE A 65 17.41 -3.98 -6.98
C PHE A 65 18.30 -4.60 -8.05
N ARG A 66 18.06 -5.88 -8.38
CA ARG A 66 18.86 -6.61 -9.38
C ARG A 66 18.77 -5.99 -10.77
N SER A 67 17.62 -5.43 -11.13
CA SER A 67 17.39 -4.78 -12.42
C SER A 67 16.95 -3.31 -12.26
N PRO A 68 17.50 -2.36 -13.05
CA PRO A 68 16.99 -0.99 -13.08
C PRO A 68 15.53 -0.88 -13.54
N VAL A 69 15.09 -1.77 -14.42
CA VAL A 69 13.69 -1.82 -14.88
C VAL A 69 12.77 -2.27 -13.75
N GLU A 70 13.20 -3.28 -13.00
CA GLU A 70 12.49 -3.75 -11.81
C GLU A 70 12.41 -2.65 -10.74
N ALA A 71 13.53 -1.99 -10.45
CA ALA A 71 13.59 -0.87 -9.52
C ALA A 71 12.60 0.25 -9.90
N ALA A 72 12.58 0.67 -11.16
CA ALA A 72 11.65 1.68 -11.66
C ALA A 72 10.19 1.22 -11.53
N THR A 73 9.91 -0.02 -11.95
CA THR A 73 8.56 -0.61 -11.90
C THR A 73 8.04 -0.68 -10.46
N LEU A 74 8.83 -1.20 -9.52
CA LEU A 74 8.47 -1.30 -8.11
C LEU A 74 8.28 0.08 -7.47
N SER A 75 9.15 1.04 -7.79
CA SER A 75 9.03 2.42 -7.29
C SER A 75 7.71 3.07 -7.71
N LEU A 76 7.26 2.82 -8.93
CA LEU A 76 5.98 3.35 -9.44
C LEU A 76 4.77 2.61 -8.84
N GLN A 77 4.85 1.28 -8.75
CA GLN A 77 3.72 0.45 -8.28
C GLN A 77 3.50 0.58 -6.78
N ARG A 78 4.57 0.62 -5.98
CA ARG A 78 4.51 0.49 -4.51
C ARG A 78 4.70 1.80 -3.77
N LEU A 79 4.78 2.95 -4.46
CA LEU A 79 4.90 4.27 -3.84
C LEU A 79 3.82 4.51 -2.77
N ARG A 80 2.60 4.04 -3.01
CA ARG A 80 1.43 4.24 -2.11
C ARG A 80 1.51 3.44 -0.82
N GLU A 81 2.43 2.49 -0.73
CA GLU A 81 2.67 1.74 0.49
C GLU A 81 3.48 2.55 1.51
N LEU A 82 4.17 3.61 1.04
CA LEU A 82 4.94 4.52 1.89
C LEU A 82 4.02 5.54 2.58
N PRO A 83 4.36 5.98 3.80
CA PRO A 83 3.77 7.17 4.38
C PRO A 83 3.92 8.37 3.45
N VAL A 84 2.95 9.28 3.43
CA VAL A 84 2.98 10.44 2.51
C VAL A 84 4.24 11.29 2.70
N ALA A 85 4.75 11.39 3.93
CA ALA A 85 5.98 12.13 4.22
C ALA A 85 7.23 11.54 3.54
N GLU A 86 7.22 10.25 3.18
CA GLU A 86 8.35 9.55 2.54
C GLU A 86 8.21 9.43 1.01
N ARG A 87 7.10 9.89 0.41
CA ARG A 87 6.87 9.81 -1.04
C ARG A 87 7.61 10.89 -1.84
N GLY A 88 8.10 11.93 -1.16
CA GLY A 88 8.76 13.07 -1.79
C GLY A 88 7.83 13.87 -2.70
N THR A 89 8.43 14.69 -3.57
CA THR A 89 7.72 15.43 -4.63
C THR A 89 8.40 15.13 -5.96
N GLY A 90 7.64 14.99 -7.05
CA GLY A 90 8.17 14.62 -8.36
C GLY A 90 8.30 13.11 -8.55
N SER A 91 9.46 12.66 -9.04
CA SER A 91 9.68 11.24 -9.35
C SER A 91 9.65 10.36 -8.10
N PRO A 92 8.98 9.19 -8.13
CA PRO A 92 8.90 8.30 -6.98
C PRO A 92 10.17 7.48 -6.72
N ILE A 93 11.09 7.42 -7.68
CA ILE A 93 12.24 6.50 -7.65
C ILE A 93 13.21 6.89 -6.53
N GLY A 94 13.63 8.16 -6.46
CA GLY A 94 14.49 8.64 -5.37
C GLY A 94 13.92 8.37 -3.97
N PRO A 95 12.70 8.85 -3.66
CA PRO A 95 12.05 8.64 -2.37
C PRO A 95 11.85 7.17 -2.01
N TYR A 96 11.42 6.33 -2.95
CA TYR A 96 11.22 4.89 -2.72
C TYR A 96 12.53 4.19 -2.32
N HIS A 97 13.62 4.45 -3.05
CA HIS A 97 14.93 3.91 -2.71
C HIS A 97 15.51 4.46 -1.39
N ALA A 98 15.21 5.72 -1.05
CA ALA A 98 15.61 6.30 0.23
C ALA A 98 14.89 5.63 1.40
N ALA A 99 13.57 5.40 1.28
CA ALA A 99 12.78 4.69 2.27
C ALA A 99 13.22 3.22 2.44
N ALA A 100 13.56 2.53 1.33
CA ALA A 100 14.11 1.18 1.38
C ALA A 100 15.43 1.14 2.17
N SER A 101 16.36 2.05 1.85
CA SER A 101 17.63 2.17 2.56
C SER A 101 17.44 2.51 4.04
N ALA A 102 16.49 3.38 4.38
CA ALA A 102 16.18 3.72 5.77
C ALA A 102 15.63 2.50 6.54
N THR A 103 14.78 1.70 5.91
CA THR A 103 14.26 0.45 6.51
C THR A 103 15.36 -0.57 6.75
N VAL A 104 16.30 -0.75 5.82
CA VAL A 104 17.47 -1.63 6.05
C VAL A 104 18.40 -1.07 7.13
N ALA A 105 18.72 0.22 7.09
CA ALA A 105 19.67 0.82 8.04
C ALA A 105 19.14 0.86 9.48
N HIS A 106 17.87 1.19 9.66
CA HIS A 106 17.28 1.53 10.96
C HIS A 106 16.20 0.56 11.43
N GLY A 107 15.73 -0.36 10.57
CA GLY A 107 14.75 -1.36 10.95
C GLY A 107 15.30 -2.43 11.88
N GLU A 108 14.40 -3.22 12.47
CA GLU A 108 14.71 -4.43 13.21
C GLU A 108 15.03 -5.57 12.23
N LEU A 109 16.05 -6.38 12.52
CA LEU A 109 16.34 -7.60 11.74
C LEU A 109 15.41 -8.71 12.23
N ARG A 110 14.41 -9.06 11.42
CA ARG A 110 13.35 -10.01 11.79
C ARG A 110 13.71 -11.45 11.46
N SER A 111 14.45 -11.63 10.37
CA SER A 111 14.94 -12.93 9.89
C SER A 111 16.30 -12.76 9.24
N ALA A 112 17.17 -13.75 9.44
CA ALA A 112 18.49 -13.81 8.83
C ALA A 112 18.84 -15.26 8.49
N SER A 113 18.86 -15.57 7.20
CA SER A 113 19.41 -16.80 6.65
C SER A 113 20.77 -16.52 5.98
N ARG A 114 21.31 -17.52 5.28
CA ARG A 114 22.59 -17.38 4.56
C ARG A 114 22.47 -16.48 3.33
N ASP A 115 21.31 -16.52 2.68
CA ASP A 115 21.00 -15.95 1.38
C ASP A 115 19.94 -14.84 1.45
N ARG A 116 19.32 -14.61 2.62
CA ARG A 116 18.22 -13.67 2.76
C ARG A 116 18.21 -13.00 4.14
N LEU A 117 17.98 -11.70 4.13
CA LEU A 117 17.80 -10.88 5.33
C LEU A 117 16.48 -10.13 5.22
N VAL A 118 15.73 -10.05 6.32
CA VAL A 118 14.45 -9.33 6.37
C VAL A 118 14.52 -8.26 7.45
N PHE A 119 14.34 -7.01 7.02
CA PHE A 119 14.32 -5.85 7.91
C PHE A 119 12.92 -5.26 7.95
N GLN A 120 12.44 -4.92 9.14
CA GLN A 120 11.15 -4.23 9.30
C GLN A 120 11.33 -2.91 10.06
N ARG A 121 10.67 -1.86 9.58
CA ARG A 121 10.66 -0.53 10.21
C ARG A 121 9.24 -0.04 10.33
N THR A 122 8.86 0.44 11.51
CA THR A 122 7.63 1.20 11.71
C THR A 122 7.87 2.66 11.32
N ALA A 123 7.15 3.13 10.31
CA ALA A 123 7.18 4.51 9.86
C ALA A 123 5.91 5.26 10.31
N ALA A 124 6.07 6.53 10.68
CA ALA A 124 4.97 7.35 11.13
C ALA A 124 4.15 7.88 9.94
N GLU A 125 2.84 7.91 10.12
CA GLU A 125 1.87 8.62 9.31
C GLU A 125 1.07 9.58 10.23
N VAL A 126 0.26 10.45 9.66
CA VAL A 126 -0.51 11.46 10.41
C VAL A 126 -1.51 10.83 11.41
N ALA A 127 -1.96 11.64 12.37
CA ALA A 127 -2.97 11.28 13.37
C ALA A 127 -2.64 10.02 14.21
N HIS A 128 -1.38 9.89 14.64
CA HIS A 128 -0.88 8.74 15.42
C HIS A 128 -1.00 7.40 14.67
N THR A 129 -1.02 7.46 13.33
CA THR A 129 -0.99 6.28 12.50
C THR A 129 0.44 5.83 12.28
N THR A 130 0.68 4.53 12.24
CA THR A 130 1.97 3.99 11.81
C THR A 130 1.78 2.87 10.81
N VAL A 131 2.72 2.75 9.89
CA VAL A 131 2.79 1.67 8.90
C VAL A 131 4.08 0.89 9.07
N THR A 132 4.00 -0.44 9.04
CA THR A 132 5.15 -1.34 9.03
C THR A 132 5.61 -1.53 7.60
N LEU A 133 6.86 -1.17 7.33
CA LEU A 133 7.54 -1.39 6.06
C LEU A 133 8.56 -2.52 6.21
N GLU A 134 8.70 -3.34 5.18
CA GLU A 134 9.61 -4.46 5.08
C GLU A 134 10.56 -4.25 3.90
N ALA A 135 11.85 -4.49 4.13
CA ALA A 135 12.86 -4.60 3.10
C ALA A 135 13.48 -6.00 3.16
N ILE A 136 13.43 -6.70 2.03
CA ILE A 136 14.05 -8.02 1.88
C ILE A 136 15.33 -7.84 1.07
N VAL A 137 16.44 -8.30 1.63
CA VAL A 137 17.76 -8.28 0.99
C VAL A 137 18.18 -9.71 0.69
N GLU A 138 18.46 -9.99 -0.58
CA GLU A 138 18.98 -11.26 -1.06
C GLU A 138 20.50 -11.18 -1.20
N ILE A 139 21.20 -12.28 -0.91
CA ILE A 139 22.66 -12.41 -1.01
C ILE A 139 22.99 -13.53 -1.99
N ASP A 140 23.61 -13.16 -3.11
CA ASP A 140 24.09 -14.10 -4.11
C ASP A 140 25.25 -14.96 -3.59
N ALA A 141 25.49 -16.09 -4.25
CA ALA A 141 26.60 -16.99 -3.92
C ALA A 141 27.99 -16.32 -4.04
N ASP A 142 28.12 -15.26 -4.83
CA ASP A 142 29.35 -14.46 -4.97
C ASP A 142 29.50 -13.37 -3.90
N GLY A 143 28.52 -13.22 -3.01
CA GLY A 143 28.49 -12.24 -1.94
C GLY A 143 27.94 -10.88 -2.32
N ARG A 144 27.32 -10.71 -3.50
CA ARG A 144 26.56 -9.49 -3.81
C ARG A 144 25.23 -9.48 -3.07
N ALA A 145 24.90 -8.34 -2.48
CA ALA A 145 23.63 -8.12 -1.80
C ALA A 145 22.74 -7.15 -2.59
N TRP A 146 21.46 -7.52 -2.76
CA TRP A 146 20.47 -6.77 -3.53
C TRP A 146 19.17 -6.62 -2.75
N LEU A 147 18.42 -5.55 -2.99
CA LEU A 147 17.03 -5.48 -2.58
C LEU A 147 16.22 -6.42 -3.48
N GLU A 148 15.55 -7.39 -2.87
CA GLU A 148 14.58 -8.26 -3.54
C GLU A 148 13.21 -7.57 -3.58
N ALA A 149 12.78 -7.01 -2.45
CA ALA A 149 11.49 -6.36 -2.32
C ALA A 149 11.51 -5.26 -1.25
N PHE A 150 10.65 -4.26 -1.41
CA PHE A 150 10.42 -3.21 -0.43
C PHE A 150 8.96 -2.69 -0.45
N GLY A 151 8.37 -2.47 0.73
CA GLY A 151 7.00 -1.96 0.89
C GLY A 151 6.31 -2.58 2.09
N TRP A 152 5.01 -2.81 2.04
CA TRP A 152 4.30 -3.65 3.01
C TRP A 152 4.82 -5.10 2.95
N PRO A 153 4.83 -5.82 4.09
CA PRO A 153 5.15 -7.24 4.13
C PRO A 153 4.26 -8.03 3.16
N ALA A 154 4.87 -8.76 2.22
CA ALA A 154 4.13 -9.61 1.28
C ALA A 154 3.55 -10.86 1.96
N GLU A 155 4.30 -11.38 2.94
CA GLU A 155 3.89 -12.47 3.82
C GLU A 155 3.81 -11.92 5.25
N PRO A 156 2.73 -11.18 5.59
CA PRO A 156 2.61 -10.61 6.92
C PRO A 156 2.63 -11.71 7.98
N GLY A 157 3.42 -11.52 9.03
CA GLY A 157 3.34 -12.33 10.25
C GLY A 157 2.23 -11.85 11.19
N ASP A 158 2.33 -12.18 12.48
CA ASP A 158 1.38 -11.74 13.52
C ASP A 158 1.62 -10.31 14.02
N VAL A 159 2.09 -9.40 13.15
CA VAL A 159 2.36 -8.00 13.49
C VAL A 159 1.55 -7.08 12.59
N PRO A 160 0.87 -6.06 13.13
CA PRO A 160 0.01 -5.19 12.34
C PRO A 160 0.84 -4.41 11.31
N ILE A 161 0.36 -4.41 10.06
CA ILE A 161 0.94 -3.56 9.02
C ILE A 161 0.50 -2.12 9.24
N TRP A 162 -0.76 -1.88 9.58
CA TRP A 162 -1.27 -0.55 9.92
C TRP A 162 -1.75 -0.52 11.37
N ILE A 163 -1.28 0.47 12.12
CA ILE A 163 -1.74 0.75 13.48
C ILE A 163 -2.40 2.12 13.49
N PHE A 164 -3.68 2.15 13.86
CA PHE A 164 -4.44 3.37 14.07
C PHE A 164 -4.45 3.70 15.58
N GLY A 165 -3.47 4.47 16.04
CA GLY A 165 -3.29 4.84 17.46
C GLY A 165 -4.12 6.03 17.96
N GLY A 166 -4.64 6.86 17.06
CA GLY A 166 -5.48 8.01 17.38
C GLY A 166 -6.95 7.67 17.69
N SER A 167 -7.71 8.71 18.04
CA SER A 167 -9.15 8.65 18.25
C SER A 167 -9.95 8.84 16.96
N ALA A 168 -11.20 8.38 16.93
CA ALA A 168 -12.06 8.54 15.76
C ALA A 168 -12.30 10.01 15.37
N GLU A 169 -12.35 10.93 16.35
CA GLU A 169 -12.49 12.37 16.11
C GLU A 169 -11.24 13.00 15.47
N GLU A 170 -10.05 12.57 15.89
CA GLU A 170 -8.79 13.01 15.29
C GLU A 170 -8.68 12.54 13.84
N TYR A 171 -9.05 11.28 13.57
CA TYR A 171 -9.09 10.76 12.20
C TYR A 171 -10.11 11.48 11.33
N LEU A 172 -11.29 11.80 11.87
CA LEU A 172 -12.31 12.54 11.12
C LEU A 172 -11.81 13.94 10.79
N ALA A 173 -11.18 14.63 11.75
CA ALA A 173 -10.61 15.95 11.53
C ALA A 173 -9.50 15.93 10.46
N GLN A 174 -8.63 14.92 10.52
CA GLN A 174 -7.56 14.74 9.54
C GLN A 174 -8.12 14.40 8.16
N ALA A 175 -9.12 13.52 8.06
CA ALA A 175 -9.78 13.18 6.80
C ALA A 175 -10.44 14.40 6.14
N GLU A 176 -11.13 15.24 6.92
CA GLU A 176 -11.73 16.49 6.42
C GLU A 176 -10.68 17.48 5.90
N MET A 177 -9.58 17.65 6.63
CA MET A 177 -8.48 18.53 6.23
C MET A 177 -7.81 18.01 4.95
N ASP A 178 -7.57 16.71 4.88
CA ASP A 178 -6.91 16.05 3.75
C ASP A 178 -7.80 16.06 2.49
N ALA A 179 -9.10 15.84 2.64
CA ALA A 179 -10.04 15.85 1.52
C ALA A 179 -10.14 17.23 0.85
N ARG A 180 -9.83 18.32 1.57
CA ARG A 180 -9.81 19.69 1.05
C ARG A 180 -8.43 20.18 0.60
N SER A 181 -7.41 19.35 0.75
CA SER A 181 -6.01 19.67 0.44
C SER A 181 -5.52 18.88 -0.77
N ASP A 182 -4.37 19.25 -1.32
CA ASP A 182 -3.72 18.56 -2.45
C ASP A 182 -2.91 17.32 -1.99
N VAL A 183 -3.39 16.64 -0.96
CA VAL A 183 -2.71 15.46 -0.40
C VAL A 183 -3.23 14.20 -1.09
N PRO A 184 -2.41 13.15 -1.22
CA PRO A 184 -2.82 11.93 -1.91
C PRO A 184 -4.13 11.36 -1.36
N PHE A 185 -5.06 11.00 -2.26
CA PHE A 185 -6.40 10.55 -1.88
C PHE A 185 -6.39 9.27 -1.03
N ASP A 186 -5.40 8.40 -1.21
CA ASP A 186 -5.23 7.22 -0.37
C ASP A 186 -4.91 7.56 1.09
N ARG A 187 -4.33 8.74 1.38
CA ARG A 187 -4.22 9.22 2.77
C ARG A 187 -5.58 9.61 3.32
N VAL A 188 -6.42 10.30 2.53
CA VAL A 188 -7.81 10.61 2.91
C VAL A 188 -8.55 9.33 3.28
N MET A 189 -8.50 8.33 2.41
CA MET A 189 -9.17 7.04 2.61
C MET A 189 -8.61 6.27 3.81
N SER A 190 -7.30 6.35 4.07
CA SER A 190 -6.69 5.77 5.27
C SER A 190 -7.20 6.42 6.55
N MET A 191 -7.39 7.74 6.56
CA MET A 191 -7.98 8.46 7.69
C MET A 191 -9.47 8.12 7.87
N VAL A 192 -10.23 7.98 6.77
CA VAL A 192 -11.60 7.47 6.80
C VAL A 192 -11.66 6.09 7.45
N LEU A 193 -10.79 5.16 7.06
CA LEU A 193 -10.70 3.85 7.71
C LEU A 193 -10.34 3.98 9.19
N GLY A 194 -9.41 4.87 9.54
CA GLY A 194 -9.05 5.17 10.93
C GLY A 194 -10.26 5.59 11.77
N THR A 195 -11.20 6.36 11.21
CA THR A 195 -12.44 6.73 11.93
C THR A 195 -13.27 5.50 12.31
N ALA A 196 -13.42 4.54 11.40
CA ALA A 196 -14.20 3.33 11.63
C ALA A 196 -13.48 2.38 12.61
N VAL A 197 -12.16 2.24 12.48
CA VAL A 197 -11.34 1.37 13.34
C VAL A 197 -11.25 1.90 14.78
N ALA A 198 -11.19 3.22 14.93
CA ALA A 198 -11.16 3.87 16.25
C ALA A 198 -12.54 4.17 16.82
N ALA A 199 -13.62 3.90 16.06
CA ALA A 199 -14.98 4.12 16.53
C ALA A 199 -15.25 3.28 17.78
N PRO A 200 -16.00 3.83 18.76
CA PRO A 200 -16.41 3.04 19.92
C PRO A 200 -17.36 1.91 19.50
N GLU A 201 -17.50 0.92 20.39
CA GLU A 201 -18.32 -0.30 20.21
C GLU A 201 -19.66 -0.08 19.47
N PRO A 202 -20.12 -1.10 18.71
CA PRO A 202 -21.40 -1.05 17.99
C PRO A 202 -22.54 -0.57 18.89
N GLY A 203 -23.23 0.49 18.49
CA GLY A 203 -24.36 1.07 19.22
C GLY A 203 -24.13 2.46 19.80
N ARG A 204 -22.90 2.98 19.80
CA ARG A 204 -22.70 4.44 19.82
C ARG A 204 -22.93 4.99 18.42
N GLY A 205 -23.69 6.09 18.33
CA GLY A 205 -24.01 6.74 17.06
C GLY A 205 -22.78 7.14 16.24
N PRO A 206 -22.99 7.65 15.01
CA PRO A 206 -21.89 7.96 14.09
C PRO A 206 -20.90 8.96 14.68
N VAL A 207 -19.62 8.80 14.35
CA VAL A 207 -18.53 9.69 14.78
C VAL A 207 -18.75 11.10 14.21
N GLY A 208 -18.42 12.13 15.00
CA GLY A 208 -18.59 13.53 14.62
C GLY A 208 -20.04 14.03 14.55
N THR A 209 -20.17 15.32 14.31
CA THR A 209 -21.49 15.93 14.03
C THR A 209 -21.95 15.62 12.61
N GLU A 210 -23.25 15.66 12.37
CA GLU A 210 -23.81 15.47 11.03
C GLU A 210 -23.23 16.45 10.00
N ALA A 211 -23.06 17.72 10.38
CA ALA A 211 -22.46 18.74 9.52
C ALA A 211 -21.03 18.39 9.09
N ARG A 212 -20.21 17.80 9.98
CA ARG A 212 -18.84 17.36 9.65
C ARG A 212 -18.84 16.18 8.70
N ARG A 213 -19.72 15.19 8.95
CA ARG A 213 -19.86 14.04 8.03
C ARG A 213 -20.31 14.47 6.63
N ILE A 214 -21.28 15.38 6.54
CA ILE A 214 -21.71 15.97 5.26
C ILE A 214 -20.54 16.71 4.60
N GLY A 215 -19.80 17.53 5.36
CA GLY A 215 -18.65 18.26 4.82
C GLY A 215 -17.53 17.35 4.29
N LEU A 216 -17.28 16.20 4.93
CA LEU A 216 -16.36 15.20 4.41
C LEU A 216 -16.91 14.54 3.13
N ALA A 217 -18.17 14.13 3.14
CA ALA A 217 -18.84 13.53 1.98
C ALA A 217 -18.79 14.45 0.75
N GLU A 218 -19.09 15.73 0.91
CA GLU A 218 -19.01 16.75 -0.15
C GLU A 218 -17.57 16.93 -0.66
N SER A 219 -16.59 16.96 0.25
CA SER A 219 -15.16 17.11 -0.12
C SER A 219 -14.66 15.90 -0.92
N VAL A 220 -15.08 14.68 -0.54
CA VAL A 220 -14.77 13.45 -1.29
C VAL A 220 -15.50 13.44 -2.64
N ALA A 221 -16.76 13.83 -2.68
CA ALA A 221 -17.53 13.92 -3.92
C ALA A 221 -16.91 14.93 -4.92
N ALA A 222 -16.35 16.04 -4.43
CA ALA A 222 -15.61 16.99 -5.26
C ALA A 222 -14.34 16.38 -5.88
N ARG A 223 -13.79 15.33 -5.26
CA ARG A 223 -12.63 14.54 -5.74
C ARG A 223 -13.05 13.23 -6.42
N ARG A 224 -14.23 13.19 -7.06
CA ARG A 224 -14.80 11.99 -7.69
C ARG A 224 -13.83 11.22 -8.58
N GLY A 225 -13.02 11.91 -9.40
CA GLY A 225 -12.04 11.24 -10.27
C GLY A 225 -10.99 10.42 -9.51
N GLU A 226 -10.58 10.90 -8.33
CA GLU A 226 -9.64 10.20 -7.46
C GLU A 226 -10.31 9.07 -6.69
N LEU A 227 -11.58 9.24 -6.30
CA LEU A 227 -12.39 8.15 -5.74
C LEU A 227 -12.53 7.01 -6.75
N LEU A 228 -12.90 7.29 -7.99
CA LEU A 228 -12.98 6.28 -9.05
C LEU A 228 -11.63 5.59 -9.27
N SER A 229 -10.54 6.37 -9.30
CA SER A 229 -9.20 5.80 -9.37
C SER A 229 -8.91 4.89 -8.18
N TYR A 230 -9.32 5.25 -6.96
CA TYR A 230 -9.17 4.42 -5.77
C TYR A 230 -9.96 3.11 -5.88
N VAL A 231 -11.19 3.13 -6.40
CA VAL A 231 -11.98 1.92 -6.70
C VAL A 231 -11.26 1.03 -7.72
N SER A 232 -10.82 1.58 -8.85
CA SER A 232 -10.10 0.80 -9.87
C SER A 232 -8.81 0.18 -9.31
N ASN A 233 -8.06 0.89 -8.46
CA ASN A 233 -6.88 0.34 -7.79
C ASN A 233 -7.23 -0.76 -6.78
N THR A 234 -8.37 -0.64 -6.09
CA THR A 234 -8.87 -1.68 -5.19
C THR A 234 -9.15 -2.97 -5.96
N LEU A 235 -9.79 -2.87 -7.12
CA LEU A 235 -10.04 -4.02 -8.00
C LEU A 235 -8.74 -4.59 -8.58
N ALA A 236 -7.80 -3.76 -8.99
CA ALA A 236 -6.48 -4.23 -9.42
C ALA A 236 -5.78 -5.05 -8.31
N HIS A 237 -5.89 -4.63 -7.04
CA HIS A 237 -5.39 -5.42 -5.92
C HIS A 237 -6.18 -6.72 -5.71
N ALA A 238 -7.51 -6.72 -5.85
CA ALA A 238 -8.34 -7.91 -5.73
C ALA A 238 -7.99 -8.97 -6.79
N LEU A 239 -7.86 -8.55 -8.06
CA LEU A 239 -7.41 -9.41 -9.17
C LEU A 239 -5.98 -9.95 -8.94
N ALA A 240 -5.12 -9.18 -8.30
CA ALA A 240 -3.72 -9.55 -8.06
C ALA A 240 -3.49 -10.34 -6.76
N VAL A 241 -4.55 -10.72 -6.03
CA VAL A 241 -4.44 -11.40 -4.72
C VAL A 241 -3.57 -12.66 -4.78
N ARG A 242 -3.66 -13.45 -5.85
CA ARG A 242 -2.85 -14.67 -6.01
C ARG A 242 -1.36 -14.38 -6.13
N ALA A 243 -0.98 -13.24 -6.69
CA ALA A 243 0.41 -12.85 -6.87
C ALA A 243 0.96 -12.08 -5.67
N ASN A 244 0.14 -11.24 -5.04
CA ASN A 244 0.59 -10.22 -4.08
C ASN A 244 0.02 -10.40 -2.67
N GLY A 245 -0.78 -11.43 -2.44
CA GLY A 245 -1.49 -11.65 -1.18
C GLY A 245 -2.73 -10.76 -1.03
N ARG A 246 -3.46 -10.98 0.07
CA ARG A 246 -4.79 -10.38 0.30
C ARG A 246 -4.76 -9.02 0.97
N PHE A 247 -3.65 -8.66 1.61
CA PHE A 247 -3.60 -7.51 2.53
C PHE A 247 -4.06 -6.19 1.90
N ALA A 248 -3.48 -5.82 0.75
CA ALA A 248 -3.81 -4.56 0.09
C ALA A 248 -5.28 -4.49 -0.34
N ALA A 249 -5.79 -5.54 -0.99
CA ALA A 249 -7.19 -5.59 -1.42
C ALA A 249 -8.14 -5.44 -0.22
N CYS A 250 -7.87 -6.15 0.88
CA CYS A 250 -8.65 -6.07 2.11
C CYS A 250 -8.63 -4.67 2.73
N LEU A 251 -7.46 -4.03 2.80
CA LEU A 251 -7.29 -2.68 3.36
C LEU A 251 -8.07 -1.64 2.55
N TYR A 252 -7.89 -1.65 1.23
CA TYR A 252 -8.53 -0.69 0.34
C TYR A 252 -10.06 -0.87 0.32
N ARG A 253 -10.53 -2.11 0.26
CA ARG A 253 -11.96 -2.43 0.31
C ARG A 253 -12.60 -2.01 1.64
N SER A 254 -11.89 -2.16 2.77
CA SER A 254 -12.33 -1.66 4.07
C SER A 254 -12.41 -0.15 4.16
N ALA A 255 -11.50 0.58 3.52
CA ALA A 255 -11.60 2.03 3.46
C ALA A 255 -12.81 2.50 2.63
N LEU A 256 -13.13 1.81 1.53
CA LEU A 256 -14.34 2.06 0.75
C LEU A 256 -15.61 1.79 1.56
N GLU A 257 -15.68 0.65 2.26
CA GLU A 257 -16.83 0.33 3.12
C GLU A 257 -17.03 1.40 4.20
N ALA A 258 -15.95 1.80 4.88
CA ALA A 258 -15.99 2.86 5.89
C ALA A 258 -16.49 4.20 5.33
N LEU A 259 -16.09 4.55 4.10
CA LEU A 259 -16.58 5.74 3.40
C LEU A 259 -18.08 5.62 3.08
N PHE A 260 -18.51 4.48 2.55
CA PHE A 260 -19.87 4.25 2.09
C PHE A 260 -20.86 4.19 3.25
N GLU A 261 -20.60 3.36 4.25
CA GLU A 261 -21.49 3.20 5.41
C GLU A 261 -21.43 4.41 6.34
N GLY A 262 -20.23 4.98 6.54
CA GLY A 262 -20.01 6.03 7.54
C GLY A 262 -20.36 7.44 7.09
N PHE A 263 -20.29 7.73 5.78
CA PHE A 263 -20.32 9.12 5.29
C PHE A 263 -21.22 9.33 4.06
N LEU A 264 -21.09 8.51 3.02
CA LEU A 264 -21.84 8.72 1.77
C LEU A 264 -23.27 8.16 1.83
N GLY A 265 -23.48 7.05 2.55
CA GLY A 265 -24.72 6.31 2.56
C GLY A 265 -25.23 6.02 1.15
N GLY A 266 -26.52 6.29 0.90
CA GLY A 266 -27.14 6.14 -0.41
C GLY A 266 -26.55 7.03 -1.52
N THR A 267 -25.74 8.04 -1.18
CA THR A 267 -25.07 8.88 -2.19
C THR A 267 -23.99 8.10 -2.93
N ALA A 268 -23.44 7.03 -2.34
CA ALA A 268 -22.41 6.19 -2.97
C ALA A 268 -22.86 5.68 -4.35
N PHE A 269 -24.13 5.26 -4.49
CA PHE A 269 -24.74 4.78 -5.75
C PHE A 269 -24.69 5.80 -6.90
N SER A 270 -24.53 7.09 -6.60
CA SER A 270 -24.40 8.15 -7.62
C SER A 270 -22.96 8.51 -7.96
N LEU A 271 -22.02 8.14 -7.09
CA LEU A 271 -20.61 8.53 -7.20
C LEU A 271 -19.74 7.44 -7.82
N VAL A 272 -20.02 6.18 -7.48
CA VAL A 272 -19.26 5.00 -7.92
C VAL A 272 -20.16 4.02 -8.67
N ASP A 273 -19.56 3.21 -9.55
CA ASP A 273 -20.24 2.08 -10.18
C ASP A 273 -20.26 0.92 -9.19
N MET A 274 -21.45 0.53 -8.71
CA MET A 274 -21.57 -0.55 -7.72
C MET A 274 -21.24 -1.92 -8.31
N ASP A 275 -21.33 -2.09 -9.64
CA ASP A 275 -20.90 -3.31 -10.31
C ASP A 275 -19.39 -3.56 -10.05
N GLU A 276 -18.57 -2.50 -9.97
CA GLU A 276 -17.14 -2.62 -9.66
C GLU A 276 -16.89 -3.05 -8.21
N ILE A 277 -17.75 -2.62 -7.28
CA ILE A 277 -17.67 -3.03 -5.87
C ILE A 277 -18.05 -4.50 -5.72
N GLU A 278 -19.10 -4.93 -6.42
CA GLU A 278 -19.49 -6.34 -6.49
C GLU A 278 -18.40 -7.20 -7.14
N GLU A 279 -17.74 -6.72 -8.19
CA GLU A 279 -16.59 -7.38 -8.82
C GLU A 279 -15.41 -7.52 -7.85
N ILE A 280 -15.07 -6.46 -7.09
CA ILE A 280 -14.04 -6.56 -6.03
C ILE A 280 -14.41 -7.64 -5.01
N ASP A 281 -15.66 -7.67 -4.57
CA ASP A 281 -16.13 -8.62 -3.57
C ASP A 281 -16.16 -10.06 -4.11
N GLU A 282 -16.46 -10.26 -5.40
CA GLU A 282 -16.41 -11.57 -6.05
C GLU A 282 -14.96 -12.06 -6.20
N GLU A 283 -14.05 -11.23 -6.71
CA GLU A 283 -12.62 -11.59 -6.84
C GLU A 283 -12.00 -11.97 -5.48
N LEU A 284 -12.34 -11.23 -4.41
CA LEU A 284 -11.92 -11.55 -3.05
C LEU A 284 -12.50 -12.88 -2.54
N ARG A 285 -13.73 -13.22 -2.94
CA ARG A 285 -14.40 -14.47 -2.58
C ARG A 285 -13.82 -15.66 -3.33
N GLU A 286 -13.60 -15.52 -4.63
CA GLU A 286 -12.95 -16.54 -5.46
C GLU A 286 -11.52 -16.82 -4.98
N ALA A 287 -10.76 -15.79 -4.63
CA ALA A 287 -9.41 -15.97 -4.12
C ALA A 287 -9.36 -16.60 -2.72
N ALA A 288 -10.45 -16.56 -1.94
CA ALA A 288 -10.48 -17.03 -0.55
C ALA A 288 -10.27 -18.55 -0.40
N SER A 289 -10.53 -19.35 -1.44
CA SER A 289 -10.26 -20.79 -1.43
C SER A 289 -8.79 -21.13 -1.69
N ASP A 290 -8.09 -20.26 -2.39
CA ASP A 290 -6.78 -20.56 -2.99
C ASP A 290 -5.64 -19.80 -2.32
N VAL A 291 -5.95 -18.68 -1.65
CA VAL A 291 -4.98 -17.83 -0.97
C VAL A 291 -5.31 -17.76 0.51
N ALA A 292 -4.30 -18.02 1.35
CA ALA A 292 -4.44 -17.96 2.79
C ALA A 292 -5.03 -16.61 3.23
N ALA A 293 -5.88 -16.65 4.26
CA ALA A 293 -6.39 -15.44 4.87
C ALA A 293 -5.24 -14.59 5.43
N VAL A 294 -5.45 -13.27 5.50
CA VAL A 294 -4.51 -12.38 6.18
C VAL A 294 -4.42 -12.82 7.65
N PRO A 295 -3.22 -13.04 8.22
CA PRO A 295 -3.10 -13.39 9.62
C PRO A 295 -3.79 -12.35 10.51
N PRO A 296 -4.54 -12.76 11.55
CA PRO A 296 -5.31 -11.83 12.37
C PRO A 296 -4.47 -10.71 12.99
N GLY A 297 -3.21 -10.98 13.31
CA GLY A 297 -2.29 -9.98 13.85
C GLY A 297 -1.86 -8.91 12.84
N ALA A 298 -1.96 -9.18 11.53
CA ALA A 298 -1.58 -8.24 10.48
C ALA A 298 -2.69 -7.25 10.11
N ALA A 299 -3.95 -7.64 10.29
CA ALA A 299 -5.10 -6.77 10.08
C ALA A 299 -5.09 -5.61 11.10
N PRO A 300 -5.60 -4.42 10.73
CA PRO A 300 -5.78 -3.34 11.69
C PRO A 300 -6.62 -3.80 12.90
N ALA A 301 -6.14 -3.51 14.11
CA ALA A 301 -6.84 -3.88 15.34
C ALA A 301 -8.22 -3.22 15.38
N ARG A 302 -9.28 -3.98 15.70
CA ARG A 302 -10.69 -3.52 15.70
C ARG A 302 -11.26 -3.21 14.31
N ILE A 303 -10.75 -3.87 13.28
CA ILE A 303 -11.43 -3.84 11.97
C ILE A 303 -12.91 -4.27 12.15
N PRO A 304 -13.88 -3.58 11.52
CA PRO A 304 -15.29 -3.94 11.63
C PRO A 304 -15.55 -5.40 11.25
N HIS A 305 -16.37 -6.08 12.05
CA HIS A 305 -16.64 -7.52 11.90
C HIS A 305 -17.40 -7.87 10.62
N ASN A 306 -18.12 -6.91 10.01
CA ASN A 306 -18.78 -7.07 8.71
C ASN A 306 -17.79 -7.09 7.54
N HIS A 307 -16.51 -6.73 7.75
CA HIS A 307 -15.45 -6.82 6.74
C HIS A 307 -14.95 -8.28 6.60
N TRP A 308 -15.83 -9.16 6.12
CA TRP A 308 -15.61 -10.60 6.01
C TRP A 308 -14.38 -11.00 5.19
N TRP A 309 -13.89 -10.13 4.31
CA TRP A 309 -12.72 -10.36 3.47
C TRP A 309 -11.40 -10.50 4.26
N TRP A 310 -11.35 -10.10 5.53
CA TRP A 310 -10.19 -10.34 6.41
C TRP A 310 -10.14 -11.75 6.99
N SER A 311 -11.29 -12.41 7.18
CA SER A 311 -11.42 -13.63 7.99
C SER A 311 -11.93 -14.84 7.22
N THR A 312 -12.17 -14.73 5.92
CA THR A 312 -12.63 -15.86 5.11
C THR A 312 -11.49 -16.84 4.87
N THR A 313 -11.40 -17.83 5.76
CA THR A 313 -11.00 -19.19 5.41
C THR A 313 -12.27 -19.97 5.06
N SER A 314 -12.33 -20.58 3.87
CA SER A 314 -13.40 -21.51 3.52
C SER A 314 -13.57 -22.53 4.64
N SER A 315 -14.76 -22.61 5.21
CA SER A 315 -15.20 -23.76 5.98
C SER A 315 -14.97 -25.01 5.12
N ARG A 316 -14.00 -25.84 5.50
CA ARG A 316 -13.94 -27.25 5.09
C ARG A 316 -14.56 -28.10 6.19
#